data_AF-A0A090IRA7-F1
#
_entry.id   AF-A0A090IRA7-F1
#
_cell.length_a   1.000
_cell.length_b   1.000
_cell.length_c   1.000
_cell.angle_alpha   90.00
_cell.angle_beta   90.00
_cell.angle_gamma   90.00
#
_symmetry.space_group_name_H-M   'P 1'
#
loop_
_entity.id
_entity.type
_entity.pdbx_description
1 polymer ?
#
loop_
_entity_poly.entity_id
_entity_poly.type
_entity_poly.pdbx_seq_one_letter_code
_entity_poly.pdbx_strand_id
1 'polypeptide(L)'
;MGANLNGYEELPKDVKVHVPDFDYIIYDLSGFSDEEIKGKVQTRILLTLLRDIFTKDIDELIHSILKCIHYLLELEDKQTGIEFLETMIRYVFSAAKYLTKDDMNKIRREIETTFPEGSEVTMTLADILREEGMKKGWEEGLEKGIEKGIELGQAKALSKTALQLLTAKFGCLPEEMKEDIKKLDVITLELILSNIFNYNHLDDVKKIISY
;
A
#
# COMPACT_ATOMS: atom_id res chain seq x y z
N MET A 1 -21.72 13.70 31.84
CA MET A 1 -22.92 13.33 31.05
C MET A 1 -22.48 13.08 29.62
N GLY A 2 -22.98 12.01 28.97
CA GLY A 2 -22.67 11.63 27.57
C GLY A 2 -22.96 12.67 26.47
N ALA A 3 -23.13 13.95 26.84
CA ALA A 3 -23.26 15.13 25.98
C ALA A 3 -22.08 15.34 25.02
N ASN A 4 -20.96 14.66 25.23
CA ASN A 4 -19.82 14.68 24.30
C ASN A 4 -20.01 13.76 23.08
N LEU A 5 -21.07 12.94 23.06
CA LEU A 5 -21.47 12.18 21.87
C LEU A 5 -22.37 13.04 20.98
N ASN A 6 -21.95 13.27 19.74
CA ASN A 6 -22.81 13.91 18.74
C ASN A 6 -24.14 13.16 18.62
N GLY A 7 -25.26 13.87 18.78
CA GLY A 7 -26.60 13.28 18.74
C GLY A 7 -27.08 12.65 20.06
N TYR A 8 -26.35 12.80 21.18
CA TYR A 8 -26.78 12.27 22.47
C TYR A 8 -28.20 12.68 22.83
N GLU A 9 -28.58 13.92 22.55
CA GLU A 9 -29.91 14.43 22.90
C GLU A 9 -31.05 13.77 22.11
N GLU A 10 -30.76 13.22 20.94
CA GLU A 10 -31.72 12.55 20.05
C GLU A 10 -31.98 11.09 20.44
N LEU A 11 -31.20 10.53 21.38
CA LEU A 11 -31.36 9.15 21.83
C LEU A 11 -32.65 8.95 22.66
N PRO A 12 -33.35 7.81 22.51
CA PRO A 12 -34.45 7.43 23.38
C PRO A 12 -34.04 7.40 24.85
N LYS A 13 -34.94 7.78 25.77
CA LYS A 13 -34.66 7.86 27.21
C LYS A 13 -34.13 6.54 27.79
N ASP A 14 -34.67 5.43 27.33
CA ASP A 14 -34.30 4.09 27.79
C ASP A 14 -32.91 3.66 27.29
N VAL A 15 -32.38 4.33 26.27
CA VAL A 15 -31.01 4.12 25.76
C VAL A 15 -30.02 5.04 26.45
N LYS A 16 -30.41 6.27 26.79
CA LYS A 16 -29.55 7.26 27.48
C LYS A 16 -28.99 6.74 28.80
N VAL A 17 -29.71 5.87 29.52
CA VAL A 17 -29.26 5.25 30.79
C VAL A 17 -28.16 4.19 30.62
N HIS A 18 -27.95 3.71 29.40
CA HIS A 18 -26.94 2.72 29.06
C HIS A 18 -25.73 3.33 28.33
N VAL A 19 -25.76 4.64 28.04
CA VAL A 19 -24.61 5.36 27.48
C VAL A 19 -23.59 5.54 28.60
N PRO A 20 -22.37 4.98 28.46
CA PRO A 20 -21.33 5.15 29.45
C PRO A 20 -20.99 6.64 29.65
N ASP A 21 -20.92 7.09 30.89
CA ASP A 21 -20.52 8.44 31.26
C ASP A 21 -19.03 8.46 31.63
N PHE A 22 -18.17 8.47 30.62
CA PHE A 22 -16.74 8.70 30.81
C PHE A 22 -16.33 10.03 30.19
N ASP A 23 -15.64 10.85 30.98
CA ASP A 23 -14.88 11.99 30.46
C ASP A 23 -13.64 11.43 29.75
N TYR A 24 -13.65 11.45 28.42
CA TYR A 24 -12.46 11.16 27.66
C TYR A 24 -11.58 12.42 27.62
N ILE A 25 -10.29 12.26 27.86
CA ILE A 25 -9.31 13.32 27.63
C ILE A 25 -8.64 13.03 26.29
N ILE A 26 -9.07 13.73 25.24
CA ILE A 26 -8.36 13.73 23.95
C ILE A 26 -7.22 14.74 24.07
N TYR A 27 -5.99 14.24 23.93
CA TYR A 27 -4.80 15.08 23.86
C TYR A 27 -4.30 15.14 22.41
N ASP A 28 -4.12 16.36 21.90
CA ASP A 28 -3.38 16.58 20.66
C ASP A 28 -1.88 16.51 20.96
N LEU A 29 -1.24 15.42 20.51
CA LEU A 29 0.18 15.18 20.74
C LEU A 29 1.09 16.16 19.98
N SER A 30 0.60 16.80 18.91
CA SER A 30 1.42 17.68 18.06
C SER A 30 1.93 18.92 18.80
N GLY A 31 1.26 19.32 19.88
CA GLY A 31 1.64 20.47 20.70
C GLY A 31 2.70 20.21 21.78
N PHE A 32 3.15 18.97 21.96
CA PHE A 32 4.07 18.59 23.05
C PHE A 32 5.52 18.55 22.58
N SER A 33 6.45 19.09 23.38
CA SER A 33 7.90 18.91 23.22
C SER A 33 8.38 17.53 23.70
N ASP A 34 9.62 17.15 23.34
CA ASP A 34 10.23 15.90 23.81
C ASP A 34 10.35 15.82 25.34
N GLU A 35 10.62 16.95 26.00
CA GLU A 35 10.76 17.05 27.46
C GLU A 35 9.40 16.96 28.18
N GLU A 36 8.32 17.30 27.47
CA GLU A 36 6.95 17.23 27.99
C GLU A 36 6.39 15.81 27.91
N ILE A 37 6.88 14.97 26.98
CA ILE A 37 6.57 13.54 26.93
C ILE A 37 7.29 12.81 28.06
N LYS A 38 6.63 12.73 29.22
CA LYS A 38 7.11 12.06 30.43
C LYS A 38 6.49 10.67 30.59
N GLY A 39 7.15 9.78 31.33
CA GLY A 39 6.64 8.46 31.65
C GLY A 39 7.71 7.37 31.58
N LYS A 40 7.27 6.11 31.61
CA LYS A 40 8.16 4.96 31.38
C LYS A 40 8.70 5.01 29.94
N VAL A 41 9.85 4.37 29.72
CA VAL A 41 10.53 4.25 28.42
C VAL A 41 9.56 3.89 27.29
N GLN A 42 8.71 2.89 27.50
CA GLN A 42 7.69 2.45 26.55
C GLN A 42 6.72 3.56 26.12
N THR A 43 6.21 4.33 27.08
CA THR A 43 5.28 5.44 26.82
C THR A 43 5.98 6.54 26.02
N ARG A 44 7.25 6.83 26.34
CA ARG A 44 8.04 7.82 25.62
C ARG A 44 8.25 7.42 24.17
N ILE A 45 8.64 6.16 23.92
CA ILE A 45 8.80 5.62 22.56
C ILE A 45 7.47 5.71 21.79
N LEU A 46 6.38 5.18 22.36
CA LEU A 46 5.08 5.15 21.69
C LEU A 46 4.59 6.56 21.32
N LEU A 47 4.56 7.48 22.28
CA LEU A 47 4.05 8.84 22.05
C LEU A 47 4.94 9.64 21.10
N THR A 48 6.27 9.45 21.17
CA THR A 48 7.20 10.10 20.24
C THR A 48 6.91 9.66 18.81
N LEU A 49 6.75 8.36 18.54
CA LEU A 49 6.48 7.84 17.20
C LEU A 49 5.08 8.19 16.70
N LEU A 50 4.07 8.13 17.58
CA LEU A 50 2.70 8.53 17.24
C LEU A 50 2.65 10.02 16.85
N ARG A 51 3.40 10.89 17.51
CA ARG A 51 3.49 12.32 17.17
C ARG A 51 4.31 12.52 15.89
N ASP A 52 5.56 12.06 15.90
CA ASP A 52 6.58 12.48 14.94
C ASP A 52 6.32 11.99 13.52
N ILE A 53 5.68 10.82 13.34
CA ILE A 53 5.31 10.33 12.01
C ILE A 53 4.35 11.28 11.28
N PHE A 54 3.51 12.01 12.01
CA PHE A 54 2.54 12.93 11.42
C PHE A 54 2.98 14.40 11.47
N THR A 55 3.96 14.75 12.30
CA THR A 55 4.35 16.15 12.51
C THR A 55 5.72 16.52 11.96
N LYS A 56 6.63 15.56 11.79
CA LYS A 56 8.03 15.82 11.40
C LYS A 56 8.30 15.47 9.94
N ASP A 57 9.32 16.12 9.37
CA ASP A 57 9.85 15.71 8.08
C ASP A 57 10.61 14.38 8.18
N ILE A 58 11.05 13.86 7.02
CA ILE A 58 11.67 12.53 6.96
C ILE A 58 12.99 12.44 7.74
N ASP A 59 13.83 13.47 7.70
CA ASP A 59 15.13 13.44 8.36
C ASP A 59 14.97 13.53 9.88
N GLU A 60 14.08 14.41 10.33
CA GLU A 60 13.74 14.53 11.75
C GLU A 60 13.02 13.28 12.29
N LEU A 61 12.11 12.68 11.52
CA LEU A 61 11.46 11.43 11.88
C LEU A 61 12.48 10.31 12.02
N ILE A 62 13.42 10.19 11.08
CA ILE A 62 14.49 9.19 11.16
C ILE A 62 15.28 9.40 12.45
N HIS A 63 15.65 10.63 12.79
CA HIS A 63 16.33 10.90 14.06
C HIS A 63 15.52 10.41 15.28
N SER A 64 14.20 10.65 15.29
CA SER A 64 13.31 10.15 16.34
C SER A 64 13.24 8.62 16.41
N ILE A 65 13.21 7.93 15.27
CA ILE A 65 13.21 6.45 15.22
C ILE A 65 14.53 5.91 15.79
N LEU A 66 15.67 6.46 15.40
CA LEU A 66 16.98 6.06 15.91
C LEU A 66 17.09 6.30 17.43
N LYS A 67 16.57 7.43 17.91
CA LYS A 67 16.48 7.73 19.35
C LYS A 67 15.60 6.72 20.09
N CYS A 68 14.47 6.32 19.52
CA CYS A 68 13.59 5.30 20.10
C CYS A 68 14.25 3.91 20.15
N ILE A 69 15.05 3.55 19.14
CA ILE A 69 15.84 2.30 19.15
C ILE A 69 16.78 2.28 20.37
N HIS A 70 17.47 3.38 20.65
CA HIS A 70 18.33 3.48 21.83
C HIS A 70 17.55 3.39 23.15
N TYR A 71 16.35 3.96 23.23
CA TYR A 71 15.52 3.86 24.43
C TYR A 71 15.15 2.42 24.79
N LEU A 72 15.10 1.50 23.83
CA LEU A 72 14.85 0.09 24.12
C LEU A 72 15.96 -0.56 24.98
N LEU A 73 17.18 -0.01 24.96
CA LEU A 73 18.27 -0.47 25.83
C LEU A 73 18.03 -0.14 27.31
N GLU A 74 17.16 0.84 27.61
CA GLU A 74 16.82 1.23 28.98
C GLU A 74 15.79 0.26 29.62
N LEU A 75 15.27 -0.71 28.85
CA LEU A 75 14.33 -1.70 29.37
C LEU A 75 15.07 -2.81 30.12
N GLU A 76 14.67 -3.03 31.37
CA GLU A 76 15.25 -4.08 32.23
C GLU A 76 14.96 -5.49 31.70
N ASP A 77 13.76 -5.70 31.16
CA ASP A 77 13.34 -6.98 30.60
C ASP A 77 13.58 -7.05 29.10
N LYS A 78 14.48 -7.95 28.69
CA LYS A 78 14.90 -8.09 27.30
C LYS A 78 13.76 -8.57 26.39
N GLN A 79 12.92 -9.47 26.87
CA GLN A 79 11.79 -10.01 26.12
C GLN A 79 10.77 -8.91 25.80
N THR A 80 10.42 -8.11 26.79
CA THR A 80 9.57 -6.92 26.64
C THR A 80 10.18 -5.93 25.64
N GLY A 81 11.51 -5.75 25.65
CA GLY A 81 12.20 -4.90 24.68
C GLY A 81 12.07 -5.39 23.23
N ILE A 82 12.12 -6.71 23.01
CA ILE A 82 11.95 -7.32 21.68
C ILE A 82 10.52 -7.13 21.18
N GLU A 83 9.52 -7.42 22.01
CA GLU A 83 8.10 -7.24 21.65
C GLU A 83 7.76 -5.78 21.34
N PHE A 84 8.38 -4.85 22.07
CA PHE A 84 8.20 -3.42 21.85
C PHE A 84 8.88 -2.94 20.57
N LEU A 85 10.07 -3.47 20.27
CA LEU A 85 10.75 -3.23 18.99
C LEU A 85 9.92 -3.73 17.81
N GLU A 86 9.39 -4.94 17.89
CA GLU A 86 8.51 -5.50 16.86
C GLU A 86 7.31 -4.58 16.62
N THR A 87 6.63 -4.17 17.69
CA THR A 87 5.48 -3.27 17.60
C THR A 87 5.87 -1.93 16.97
N MET A 88 7.00 -1.36 17.40
CA MET A 88 7.54 -0.12 16.85
C MET A 88 7.82 -0.24 15.34
N ILE A 89 8.50 -1.30 14.91
CA ILE A 89 8.91 -1.46 13.51
C ILE A 89 7.71 -1.71 12.60
N ARG A 90 6.76 -2.54 13.05
CA ARG A 90 5.49 -2.75 12.33
C ARG A 90 4.74 -1.44 12.17
N TYR A 91 4.67 -0.63 13.23
CA TYR A 91 4.02 0.67 13.17
C TYR A 91 4.73 1.63 12.21
N VAL A 92 6.05 1.79 12.33
CA VAL A 92 6.85 2.69 11.49
C VAL A 92 6.71 2.33 10.01
N PHE A 93 6.90 1.06 9.63
CA PHE A 93 6.81 0.67 8.21
C PHE A 93 5.39 0.65 7.67
N SER A 94 4.37 0.53 8.53
CA SER A 94 2.97 0.63 8.14
C SER A 94 2.53 2.08 7.93
N ALA A 95 2.90 2.98 8.86
CA ALA A 95 2.44 4.37 8.88
C ALA A 95 3.32 5.29 8.02
N ALA A 96 4.64 5.13 8.05
CA ALA A 96 5.58 5.96 7.28
C ALA A 96 5.84 5.36 5.89
N LYS A 97 4.79 5.25 5.07
CA LYS A 97 4.86 4.67 3.70
C LYS A 97 5.77 5.43 2.73
N TYR A 98 6.16 6.65 3.09
CA TYR A 98 7.05 7.51 2.31
C TYR A 98 8.55 7.27 2.59
N LEU A 99 8.89 6.38 3.52
CA LEU A 99 10.29 6.00 3.76
C LEU A 99 10.90 5.37 2.51
N THR A 100 12.06 5.86 2.11
CA THR A 100 12.80 5.27 0.99
C THR A 100 13.55 4.02 1.43
N LYS A 101 14.05 3.26 0.45
CA LYS A 101 14.93 2.11 0.72
C LYS A 101 16.17 2.51 1.53
N ASP A 102 16.71 3.71 1.30
CA ASP A 102 17.89 4.20 2.00
C ASP A 102 17.57 4.53 3.46
N ASP A 103 16.39 5.09 3.73
CA ASP A 103 15.95 5.38 5.10
C ASP A 103 15.69 4.11 5.89
N MET A 104 15.03 3.12 5.27
CA MET A 104 14.88 1.79 5.86
C MET A 104 16.25 1.15 6.17
N ASN A 105 17.25 1.33 5.30
CA ASN A 105 18.60 0.83 5.54
C ASN A 105 19.30 1.55 6.71
N LYS A 106 19.05 2.85 6.92
CA LYS A 106 19.56 3.58 8.11
C LYS A 106 19.00 2.96 9.38
N ILE A 107 17.68 2.77 9.45
CA ILE A 107 16.99 2.15 10.59
C ILE A 107 17.53 0.74 10.84
N ARG A 108 17.68 -0.06 9.79
CA ARG A 108 18.21 -1.43 9.88
C ARG A 108 19.61 -1.46 10.47
N ARG A 109 20.51 -0.61 9.96
CA ARG A 109 21.90 -0.52 10.44
C ARG A 109 21.96 -0.11 11.90
N GLU A 110 21.08 0.79 12.33
CA GLU A 110 21.02 1.20 13.73
C GLU A 110 20.66 0.02 14.63
N ILE A 111 19.68 -0.79 14.25
CA ILE A 111 19.29 -1.98 15.00
C ILE A 111 20.42 -3.00 15.03
N GLU A 112 21.06 -3.27 13.88
CA GLU A 112 22.23 -4.16 13.78
C GLU A 112 23.43 -3.69 14.62
N THR A 113 23.59 -2.37 14.79
CA THR A 113 24.68 -1.79 15.61
C THR A 113 24.33 -1.80 17.10
N THR A 114 23.06 -1.56 17.42
CA THR A 114 22.54 -1.48 18.79
C THR A 114 22.41 -2.87 19.42
N PHE A 115 22.04 -3.88 18.64
CA PHE A 115 21.79 -5.24 19.11
C PHE A 115 22.71 -6.24 18.40
N PRO A 116 23.37 -7.16 19.14
CA PRO A 116 24.29 -8.12 18.55
C PRO A 116 23.65 -8.95 17.43
N GLU A 117 24.42 -9.28 16.40
CA GLU A 117 24.00 -10.18 15.35
C GLU A 117 23.61 -11.56 15.92
N GLY A 118 22.44 -12.07 15.53
CA GLY A 118 21.89 -13.32 16.07
C GLY A 118 21.17 -13.16 17.42
N SER A 119 21.03 -11.93 17.93
CA SER A 119 20.09 -11.65 19.01
C SER A 119 18.65 -11.87 18.54
N GLU A 120 17.76 -12.24 19.47
CA GLU A 120 16.32 -12.38 19.22
C GLU A 120 15.71 -11.12 18.57
N VAL A 121 16.22 -9.94 18.95
CA VAL A 121 15.92 -8.65 18.30
C VAL A 121 16.22 -8.67 16.80
N THR A 122 17.45 -9.00 16.41
CA THR A 122 17.87 -8.99 15.00
C THR A 122 17.15 -10.07 14.17
N MET A 123 16.85 -11.22 14.77
CA MET A 123 16.06 -12.28 14.12
C MET A 123 14.61 -11.82 13.88
N THR A 124 13.98 -11.23 14.88
CA THR A 124 12.61 -10.72 14.79
C THR A 124 12.49 -9.63 13.73
N LEU A 125 13.46 -8.71 13.66
CA LEU A 125 13.52 -7.71 12.58
C LEU A 125 13.62 -8.37 11.20
N ALA A 126 14.47 -9.39 11.05
CA ALA A 126 14.63 -10.10 9.78
C ALA A 126 13.33 -10.79 9.36
N ASP A 127 12.60 -11.37 10.31
CA ASP A 127 11.32 -12.04 10.05
C ASP A 127 10.23 -11.03 9.66
N ILE A 128 10.11 -9.90 10.36
CA ILE A 128 9.18 -8.82 10.01
C ILE A 128 9.46 -8.30 8.60
N LEU A 129 10.73 -8.01 8.28
CA LEU A 129 11.11 -7.50 6.97
C LEU A 129 10.85 -8.52 5.85
N ARG A 130 11.04 -9.82 6.13
CA ARG A 130 10.71 -10.89 5.19
C ARG A 130 9.20 -10.98 4.97
N GLU A 131 8.41 -10.92 6.03
CA GLU A 131 6.95 -10.96 5.97
C GLU A 131 6.40 -9.77 5.16
N GLU A 132 6.81 -8.55 5.49
CA GLU A 132 6.42 -7.32 4.79
C GLU A 132 6.85 -7.34 3.32
N GLY A 133 8.07 -7.82 3.03
CA GLY A 133 8.56 -7.97 1.67
C GLY A 133 7.74 -8.97 0.85
N MET A 134 7.39 -10.12 1.44
CA MET A 134 6.54 -11.13 0.79
C MET A 134 5.13 -10.61 0.55
N LYS A 135 4.56 -9.88 1.51
CA LYS A 135 3.23 -9.29 1.39
C LYS A 135 3.18 -8.25 0.27
N LYS A 136 4.13 -7.31 0.24
CA LYS A 136 4.22 -6.31 -0.84
C LYS A 136 4.43 -6.98 -2.20
N GLY A 137 5.32 -7.96 -2.28
CA GLY A 137 5.57 -8.70 -3.52
C GLY A 137 4.32 -9.44 -4.03
N TRP A 138 3.52 -10.00 -3.13
CA TRP A 138 2.26 -10.65 -3.47
C TRP A 138 1.21 -9.64 -3.96
N GLU A 139 1.04 -8.52 -3.25
CA GLU A 139 0.11 -7.45 -3.63
C GLU A 139 0.45 -6.89 -5.01
N GLU A 140 1.70 -6.48 -5.25
CA GLU A 140 2.15 -5.98 -6.56
C GLU A 140 2.03 -7.03 -7.67
N GLY A 141 2.35 -8.30 -7.36
CA GLY A 141 2.25 -9.40 -8.31
C GLY A 141 0.82 -9.70 -8.72
N LEU A 142 -0.12 -9.66 -7.77
CA LEU A 142 -1.54 -9.84 -8.00
C LEU A 142 -2.11 -8.70 -8.84
N GLU A 143 -1.77 -7.45 -8.51
CA GLU A 143 -2.22 -6.26 -9.24
C GLU A 143 -1.78 -6.31 -10.71
N LYS A 144 -0.47 -6.52 -10.96
CA LYS A 144 0.08 -6.67 -12.33
C LYS A 144 -0.54 -7.87 -13.06
N GLY A 145 -0.81 -8.96 -12.34
CA GLY A 145 -1.44 -10.15 -12.89
C GLY A 145 -2.88 -9.90 -13.35
N ILE A 146 -3.66 -9.17 -12.55
CA ILE A 146 -5.04 -8.78 -12.86
C ILE A 146 -5.05 -7.81 -14.05
N GLU A 147 -4.23 -6.76 -14.02
CA GLU A 147 -4.14 -5.77 -15.10
C GLU A 147 -3.82 -6.43 -16.43
N LYS A 148 -2.75 -7.24 -16.47
CA LYS A 148 -2.35 -7.98 -17.66
C LYS A 148 -3.41 -8.99 -18.11
N GLY A 149 -4.10 -9.62 -17.16
CA GLY A 149 -5.20 -10.55 -17.43
C GLY A 149 -6.39 -9.86 -18.11
N ILE A 150 -6.77 -8.67 -17.63
CA ILE A 150 -7.83 -7.85 -18.21
C ILE A 150 -7.44 -7.40 -19.63
N GLU A 151 -6.23 -6.88 -19.82
CA GLU A 151 -5.73 -6.42 -21.12
C GLU A 151 -5.70 -7.57 -22.15
N LEU A 152 -5.16 -8.74 -21.78
CA LEU A 152 -5.18 -9.94 -22.63
C LEU A 152 -6.60 -10.41 -22.94
N GLY A 153 -7.51 -10.33 -21.98
CA GLY A 153 -8.92 -10.67 -22.14
C GLY A 153 -9.62 -9.75 -23.14
N GLN A 154 -9.41 -8.43 -23.00
CA GLN A 154 -9.95 -7.41 -23.88
C GLN A 154 -9.41 -7.56 -25.31
N ALA A 155 -8.09 -7.68 -25.47
CA ALA A 155 -7.48 -7.89 -26.79
C ALA A 155 -8.05 -9.13 -27.48
N LYS A 156 -8.14 -10.29 -26.79
CA LYS A 156 -8.73 -11.51 -27.36
C LYS A 156 -10.19 -11.33 -27.77
N ALA A 157 -10.99 -10.64 -26.96
CA ALA A 157 -12.39 -10.39 -27.25
C ALA A 157 -12.55 -9.46 -28.47
N LEU A 158 -11.77 -8.39 -28.54
CA LEU A 158 -11.78 -7.44 -29.64
C LEU A 158 -11.27 -8.08 -30.94
N SER A 159 -10.15 -8.82 -30.91
CA SER A 159 -9.66 -9.56 -32.09
C SER A 159 -10.70 -10.54 -32.61
N LYS A 160 -11.34 -11.31 -31.72
CA LYS A 160 -12.40 -12.25 -32.12
C LYS A 160 -13.58 -11.52 -32.78
N THR A 161 -13.98 -10.39 -32.21
CA THR A 161 -15.09 -9.57 -32.73
C THR A 161 -14.72 -8.95 -34.08
N ALA A 162 -13.51 -8.39 -34.21
CA ALA A 162 -13.01 -7.82 -35.45
C ALA A 162 -12.98 -8.87 -36.57
N LEU A 163 -12.45 -10.06 -36.29
CA LEU A 163 -12.45 -11.17 -37.25
C LEU A 163 -13.87 -11.58 -37.67
N GLN A 164 -14.81 -11.67 -36.72
CA GLN A 164 -16.21 -12.02 -37.03
C GLN A 164 -16.87 -10.97 -37.92
N LEU A 165 -16.73 -9.68 -37.60
CA LEU A 165 -17.34 -8.59 -38.37
C LEU A 165 -16.70 -8.42 -39.76
N LEU A 166 -15.37 -8.50 -39.84
CA LEU A 166 -14.66 -8.45 -41.12
C LEU A 166 -15.02 -9.64 -42.00
N THR A 167 -15.14 -10.84 -41.42
CA THR A 167 -15.58 -12.02 -42.17
C THR A 167 -17.02 -11.88 -42.64
N ALA A 168 -17.91 -11.32 -41.80
CA ALA A 168 -19.30 -11.08 -42.18
C ALA A 168 -19.44 -10.05 -43.32
N LYS A 169 -18.57 -9.02 -43.32
CA LYS A 169 -18.61 -7.94 -44.31
C LYS A 169 -17.93 -8.28 -45.64
N PHE A 170 -16.77 -8.94 -45.59
CA PHE A 170 -15.91 -9.16 -46.76
C PHE A 170 -15.79 -10.63 -47.17
N GLY A 171 -16.37 -11.55 -46.41
CA GLY A 171 -16.25 -12.99 -46.66
C GLY A 171 -14.94 -13.57 -46.12
N CYS A 172 -14.35 -14.54 -46.82
CA CYS A 172 -13.18 -15.25 -46.32
C CYS A 172 -11.96 -14.31 -46.24
N LEU A 173 -11.42 -14.14 -45.03
CA LEU A 173 -10.20 -13.35 -44.79
C LEU A 173 -8.94 -14.19 -45.07
N PRO A 174 -7.86 -13.62 -45.63
CA PRO A 174 -6.56 -14.28 -45.73
C PRO A 174 -6.02 -14.70 -44.36
N GLU A 175 -5.39 -15.87 -44.27
CA GLU A 175 -4.88 -16.41 -42.99
C GLU A 175 -3.83 -15.51 -42.33
N GLU A 176 -2.94 -14.90 -43.13
CA GLU A 176 -1.94 -13.93 -42.64
C GLU A 176 -2.61 -12.78 -41.88
N MET A 177 -3.65 -12.19 -42.48
CA MET A 177 -4.42 -11.11 -41.87
C MET A 177 -5.13 -11.55 -40.57
N LYS A 178 -5.59 -12.80 -40.49
CA LYS A 178 -6.21 -13.32 -39.26
C LYS A 178 -5.20 -13.42 -38.12
N GLU A 179 -3.98 -13.84 -38.42
CA GLU A 179 -2.89 -13.94 -37.44
C GLU A 179 -2.41 -12.56 -36.99
N ASP A 180 -2.36 -11.59 -37.90
CA ASP A 180 -1.97 -10.22 -37.56
C ASP A 180 -3.00 -9.58 -36.62
N ILE A 181 -4.30 -9.72 -36.91
CA ILE A 181 -5.39 -9.18 -36.07
C ILE A 181 -5.37 -9.77 -34.64
N LYS A 182 -4.91 -11.02 -34.46
CA LYS A 182 -4.79 -11.63 -33.12
C LYS A 182 -3.64 -11.05 -32.29
N LYS A 183 -2.68 -10.38 -32.93
CA LYS A 183 -1.48 -9.81 -32.29
C LYS A 183 -1.57 -8.30 -32.08
N LEU A 184 -2.58 -7.65 -32.67
CA LEU A 184 -2.80 -6.22 -32.49
C LEU A 184 -3.11 -5.89 -31.03
N ASP A 185 -2.68 -4.72 -30.61
CA ASP A 185 -3.04 -4.14 -29.32
C ASP A 185 -4.51 -3.68 -29.32
N VAL A 186 -5.02 -3.42 -28.11
CA VAL A 186 -6.41 -3.02 -27.87
C VAL A 186 -6.80 -1.77 -28.67
N ILE A 187 -5.93 -0.76 -28.76
CA ILE A 187 -6.23 0.53 -29.39
C ILE A 187 -6.42 0.33 -30.89
N THR A 188 -5.52 -0.42 -31.53
CA THR A 188 -5.60 -0.71 -32.96
C THR A 188 -6.84 -1.53 -33.29
N LEU A 189 -7.21 -2.49 -32.44
CA LEU A 189 -8.44 -3.27 -32.60
C LEU A 189 -9.71 -2.41 -32.48
N GLU A 190 -9.76 -1.50 -31.51
CA GLU A 190 -10.87 -0.56 -31.34
C GLU A 190 -11.01 0.38 -32.53
N LEU A 191 -9.89 0.81 -33.13
CA LEU A 191 -9.88 1.64 -34.33
C LEU A 191 -10.50 0.92 -35.53
N ILE A 192 -10.14 -0.36 -35.72
CA ILE A 192 -10.71 -1.22 -36.77
C ILE A 192 -12.21 -1.39 -36.54
N LEU A 193 -12.64 -1.69 -35.31
CA LEU A 193 -14.04 -1.91 -34.98
C LEU A 193 -14.88 -0.64 -35.14
N SER A 194 -14.37 0.52 -34.73
CA SER A 194 -15.08 1.80 -34.82
C SER A 194 -15.33 2.25 -36.26
N ASN A 195 -14.42 1.90 -37.18
CA ASN A 195 -14.52 2.25 -38.59
C ASN A 195 -15.03 1.10 -39.47
N ILE A 196 -15.51 -0.01 -38.87
CA ILE A 196 -15.88 -1.23 -39.58
C ILE A 196 -16.88 -0.98 -40.73
N PHE A 197 -17.80 -0.04 -40.54
CA PHE A 197 -18.83 0.31 -41.53
C PHE A 197 -18.30 1.20 -42.66
N ASN A 198 -17.22 1.94 -42.43
CA ASN A 198 -16.63 2.87 -43.40
C ASN A 198 -15.66 2.21 -44.39
N TYR A 199 -15.15 1.00 -44.08
CA TYR A 199 -14.27 0.26 -44.99
C TYR A 199 -15.04 -0.29 -46.20
N ASN A 200 -14.53 -0.06 -47.40
CA ASN A 200 -15.15 -0.54 -48.64
C ASN A 200 -14.42 -1.76 -49.19
N HIS A 201 -13.14 -1.90 -48.89
CA HIS A 201 -12.31 -3.03 -49.31
C HIS A 201 -11.40 -3.52 -48.17
N LEU A 202 -10.98 -4.79 -48.24
CA LEU A 202 -10.05 -5.38 -47.26
C LEU A 202 -8.71 -4.64 -47.16
N ASP A 203 -8.29 -3.99 -48.26
CA ASP A 203 -7.05 -3.22 -48.28
C ASP A 203 -7.10 -1.97 -47.39
N ASP A 204 -8.29 -1.45 -47.06
CA ASP A 204 -8.45 -0.34 -46.11
C ASP A 204 -8.03 -0.75 -44.70
N VAL A 205 -8.28 -2.01 -44.34
CA VAL A 205 -7.93 -2.59 -43.03
C VAL A 205 -6.45 -3.01 -43.03
N LYS A 206 -5.94 -3.56 -44.13
CA LYS A 206 -4.51 -3.92 -44.25
C LYS A 206 -3.60 -2.71 -44.02
N LYS A 207 -3.97 -1.52 -44.51
CA LYS A 207 -3.22 -0.28 -44.27
C LYS A 207 -3.04 0.02 -42.78
N ILE A 208 -3.99 -0.37 -41.93
CA ILE A 208 -3.93 -0.16 -40.48
C ILE A 208 -3.07 -1.24 -39.80
N ILE A 209 -3.14 -2.47 -40.32
CA ILE A 209 -2.34 -3.61 -39.82
C ILE A 209 -0.85 -3.45 -40.16
N SER A 210 -0.53 -2.82 -41.29
CA SER A 210 0.85 -2.65 -41.78
C SER A 210 1.57 -1.40 -41.24
N TYR A 211 0.97 -0.65 -40.32
CA TYR A 211 1.56 0.47 -39.59
C TYR A 211 1.97 0.04 -38.19
#